data_AF-A0A3B9EC55-F1
#
_entry.id   AF-A0A3B9EC55-F1
#
_cell.length_a   1.000
_cell.length_b   1.000
_cell.length_c   1.000
_cell.angle_alpha   90.00
_cell.angle_beta   90.00
_cell.angle_gamma   90.00
#
_symmetry.space_group_name_H-M   'P 1'
#
loop_
_entity.id
_entity.type
_entity.pdbx_description
1 polymer ?
#
loop_
_entity_poly.entity_id
_entity_poly.type
_entity_poly.pdbx_seq_one_letter_code
_entity_poly.pdbx_strand_id
1 'polypeptide(L)'
;MLVSFDYDPQVAAELDPMARAVLRHCFARGVKVVGMSLAPQGDAIGEGIITQVAREYDKKLGQDYCYFGFRPGGTIIMLQMGVNVKKALPLDYYQTPYDSLPMMKNIHNYDDIAMVLSLAGSTYPVSWMIFAGTKFGVKIGAGQTAVMAPDNYPFLQTKQFIGQLGGMKGGAEYEQMIVDAGYYHKPDVASKAMGAIAYSHLLIILLIILGNIGYFISKKIEQKK
;
A
#
# COMPACT_ATOMS: atom_id res chain seq x y z
N MET A 1 13.40 2.35 -3.95
CA MET A 1 12.04 1.82 -4.19
C MET A 1 11.13 2.98 -4.54
N LEU A 2 10.21 2.81 -5.48
CA LEU A 2 9.17 3.79 -5.80
C LEU A 2 7.84 3.34 -5.18
N VAL A 3 7.11 4.25 -4.54
CA VAL A 3 5.76 4.01 -4.02
C VAL A 3 4.81 5.04 -4.64
N SER A 4 3.77 4.56 -5.32
CA SER A 4 2.74 5.39 -5.93
C SER A 4 1.46 5.31 -5.10
N PHE A 5 0.99 6.46 -4.61
CA PHE A 5 -0.21 6.59 -3.77
C PHE A 5 -1.41 6.96 -4.64
N ASP A 6 -1.84 6.02 -5.50
CA ASP A 6 -2.82 6.27 -6.56
C ASP A 6 -4.27 6.01 -6.09
N TYR A 7 -4.66 6.57 -4.94
CA TYR A 7 -5.98 6.37 -4.34
C TYR A 7 -6.53 7.62 -3.66
N ASP A 8 -7.83 7.60 -3.40
CA ASP A 8 -8.56 8.69 -2.75
C ASP A 8 -8.98 8.32 -1.30
N PRO A 9 -9.47 9.29 -0.52
CA PRO A 9 -9.85 9.06 0.88
C PRO A 9 -10.92 7.98 1.12
N GLN A 10 -11.74 7.63 0.12
CA GLN A 10 -12.83 6.66 0.31
C GLN A 10 -12.30 5.25 0.58
N VAL A 11 -11.13 4.93 0.03
CA VAL A 11 -10.47 3.62 0.17
C VAL A 11 -9.23 3.67 1.08
N ALA A 12 -8.93 4.84 1.66
CA ALA A 12 -7.77 5.05 2.53
C ALA A 12 -7.78 4.14 3.76
N ALA A 13 -8.96 3.76 4.27
CA ALA A 13 -9.07 2.83 5.39
C ALA A 13 -8.44 1.46 5.10
N GLU A 14 -8.41 1.02 3.83
CA GLU A 14 -7.74 -0.21 3.41
C GLU A 14 -6.27 0.02 3.03
N LEU A 15 -5.97 1.12 2.35
CA LEU A 15 -4.67 1.35 1.70
C LEU A 15 -3.65 2.08 2.58
N ASP A 16 -4.07 2.98 3.46
CA ASP A 16 -3.15 3.68 4.37
C ASP A 16 -2.38 2.72 5.27
N PRO A 17 -3.01 1.70 5.89
CA PRO A 17 -2.27 0.73 6.68
C PRO A 17 -1.24 -0.05 5.86
N MET A 18 -1.56 -0.42 4.61
CA MET A 18 -0.60 -1.07 3.72
C MET A 18 0.60 -0.17 3.43
N ALA A 19 0.33 1.10 3.09
CA ALA A 19 1.36 2.08 2.80
C ALA A 19 2.31 2.24 3.99
N ARG A 20 1.74 2.40 5.19
CA ARG A 20 2.49 2.52 6.44
C ARG A 20 3.33 1.28 6.69
N ALA A 21 2.75 0.09 6.59
CA ALA A 21 3.46 -1.16 6.85
C ALA A 21 4.66 -1.36 5.89
N VAL A 22 4.48 -1.09 4.60
CA VAL A 22 5.57 -1.17 3.62
C VAL A 22 6.64 -0.12 3.89
N LEU A 23 6.27 1.14 4.11
CA LEU A 23 7.22 2.21 4.38
C LEU A 23 8.03 1.96 5.65
N ARG A 24 7.39 1.48 6.71
CA ARG A 24 8.07 1.08 7.96
C ARG A 24 9.11 0.02 7.69
N HIS A 25 8.75 -1.01 6.94
CA HIS A 25 9.70 -2.06 6.56
C HIS A 25 10.86 -1.51 5.71
N CYS A 26 10.59 -0.61 4.76
CA CYS A 26 11.63 0.05 3.98
C CYS A 26 12.59 0.83 4.88
N PHE A 27 12.07 1.69 5.75
CA PHE A 27 12.91 2.57 6.58
C PHE A 27 13.64 1.82 7.70
N ALA A 28 13.04 0.77 8.27
CA ALA A 28 13.71 -0.15 9.19
C ALA A 28 14.95 -0.80 8.55
N ARG A 29 14.90 -1.06 7.24
CA ARG A 29 16.01 -1.65 6.45
C ARG A 29 16.95 -0.61 5.83
N GLY A 30 16.72 0.68 6.06
CA GLY A 30 17.49 1.75 5.40
C GLY A 30 17.28 1.84 3.89
N VAL A 31 16.18 1.29 3.37
CA VAL A 31 15.80 1.41 1.95
C VAL A 31 15.35 2.83 1.66
N LYS A 32 15.92 3.43 0.62
CA LYS A 32 15.51 4.75 0.14
C LYS A 32 14.20 4.68 -0.64
N VAL A 33 13.29 5.61 -0.35
CA VAL A 33 11.93 5.62 -0.92
C VAL A 33 11.68 6.89 -1.72
N VAL A 34 11.23 6.72 -2.96
CA VAL A 34 10.67 7.79 -3.78
C VAL A 34 9.15 7.62 -3.76
N GLY A 35 8.43 8.60 -3.24
CA GLY A 35 6.97 8.63 -3.25
C GLY A 35 6.44 9.54 -4.35
N MET A 36 5.31 9.19 -4.95
CA MET A 36 4.57 10.03 -5.89
C MET A 36 3.10 9.64 -5.93
N SER A 37 2.30 10.39 -6.68
CA SER A 37 0.95 9.98 -7.02
C SER A 37 0.61 10.26 -8.49
N LEU A 38 -0.15 9.37 -9.12
CA LEU A 38 -0.81 9.59 -10.40
C LEU A 38 -2.30 9.91 -10.23
N ALA A 39 -2.82 9.87 -9.00
CA ALA A 39 -4.16 10.32 -8.64
C ALA A 39 -4.08 11.64 -7.85
N PRO A 40 -4.74 12.73 -8.29
CA PRO A 40 -4.63 14.01 -7.60
C PRO A 40 -5.12 13.96 -6.14
N GLN A 41 -6.08 13.08 -5.83
CA GLN A 41 -6.60 12.87 -4.47
C GLN A 41 -5.58 12.21 -3.53
N GLY A 42 -4.64 11.44 -4.08
CA GLY A 42 -3.62 10.74 -3.33
C GLY A 42 -2.42 11.59 -2.95
N ASP A 43 -2.33 12.82 -3.46
CA ASP A 43 -1.17 13.68 -3.27
C ASP A 43 -0.90 14.00 -1.79
N ALA A 44 -1.89 14.58 -1.10
CA ALA A 44 -1.77 14.92 0.31
C ALA A 44 -1.71 13.67 1.21
N ILE A 45 -2.35 12.58 0.80
CA ILE A 45 -2.34 11.31 1.54
C ILE A 45 -0.92 10.73 1.54
N GLY A 46 -0.29 10.64 0.36
CA GLY A 46 1.05 10.11 0.21
C GLY A 46 2.09 10.94 0.96
N GLU A 47 2.03 12.27 0.87
CA GLU A 47 2.92 13.18 1.61
C GLU A 47 2.79 12.96 3.12
N GLY A 48 1.56 12.98 3.63
CA GLY A 48 1.30 12.83 5.06
C GLY A 48 1.80 11.49 5.60
N ILE A 49 1.54 10.39 4.88
CA ILE A 49 1.96 9.05 5.29
C ILE A 49 3.48 8.91 5.24
N ILE A 50 4.12 9.26 4.12
CA ILE A 50 5.57 9.06 3.99
C ILE A 50 6.34 9.93 4.99
N THR A 51 5.93 11.19 5.18
CA THR A 51 6.55 12.10 6.13
C THR A 51 6.32 11.64 7.57
N GLN A 52 5.12 11.17 7.92
CA GLN A 52 4.86 10.64 9.26
C GLN A 52 5.73 9.41 9.55
N VAL A 53 5.76 8.43 8.64
CA VAL A 53 6.53 7.20 8.85
C VAL A 53 8.03 7.46 8.80
N ALA A 54 8.51 8.40 7.97
CA ALA A 54 9.91 8.81 7.96
C ALA A 54 10.37 9.36 9.33
N ARG A 55 9.51 10.15 10.01
CA ARG A 55 9.80 10.66 11.36
C ARG A 55 9.91 9.55 12.41
N GLU A 56 9.18 8.44 12.25
CA GLU A 56 9.29 7.28 13.17
C GLU A 56 10.68 6.62 13.13
N TYR A 57 11.49 6.87 12.07
CA TYR A 57 12.79 6.24 11.84
C TYR A 57 13.92 7.26 11.61
N ASP A 58 13.73 8.52 12.01
CA ASP A 58 14.71 9.61 11.86
C ASP A 58 15.23 9.77 10.42
N LYS A 59 14.37 9.50 9.42
CA LYS A 59 14.73 9.62 8.00
C LYS A 59 14.65 11.05 7.52
N LYS A 60 15.62 11.46 6.70
CA LYS A 60 15.76 12.83 6.21
C LYS A 60 15.23 12.98 4.79
N LEU A 61 14.38 13.98 4.59
CA LEU A 61 13.90 14.40 3.27
C LEU A 61 15.10 14.74 2.36
N GLY A 62 15.05 14.29 1.11
CA GLY A 62 16.10 14.46 0.11
C GLY A 62 17.26 13.45 0.21
N GLN A 63 17.46 12.80 1.35
CA GLN A 63 18.58 11.88 1.57
C GLN A 63 18.14 10.42 1.67
N ASP A 64 17.08 10.18 2.44
CA ASP A 64 16.51 8.85 2.69
C ASP A 64 15.18 8.66 1.95
N TYR A 65 14.39 9.74 1.83
CA TYR A 65 13.15 9.73 1.06
C TYR A 65 12.93 11.04 0.31
N CYS A 66 12.19 10.96 -0.80
CA CYS A 66 11.68 12.10 -1.55
C CYS A 66 10.21 11.90 -1.84
N TYR A 67 9.44 12.98 -1.90
CA TYR A 67 8.04 12.93 -2.32
C TYR A 67 7.82 13.90 -3.48
N PHE A 68 7.45 13.36 -4.64
CA PHE A 68 7.22 14.13 -5.86
C PHE A 68 5.76 14.55 -6.05
N GLY A 69 4.87 14.15 -5.15
CA GLY A 69 3.46 14.51 -5.23
C GLY A 69 2.75 14.05 -6.50
N PHE A 70 1.62 14.68 -6.79
CA PHE A 70 0.82 14.36 -7.97
C PHE A 70 1.53 14.78 -9.26
N ARG A 71 1.57 13.86 -10.23
CA ARG A 71 2.11 14.11 -11.56
C ARG A 71 1.03 13.91 -12.63
N PRO A 72 0.60 15.00 -13.30
CA PRO A 72 -0.36 14.88 -14.40
C PRO A 72 0.29 14.16 -15.58
N GLY A 73 -0.47 13.32 -16.26
CA GLY A 73 -0.02 12.58 -17.45
C GLY A 73 -0.15 11.07 -17.34
N GLY A 74 -0.42 10.51 -16.15
CA GLY A 74 -0.75 9.10 -15.97
C GLY A 74 0.29 8.16 -16.60
N THR A 75 -0.10 7.42 -17.62
CA THR A 75 0.77 6.47 -18.34
C THR A 75 1.96 7.14 -19.02
N ILE A 76 1.87 8.41 -19.42
CA ILE A 76 2.98 9.16 -20.00
C ILE A 76 4.11 9.30 -18.97
N ILE A 77 3.78 9.57 -17.70
CA ILE A 77 4.77 9.68 -16.63
C ILE A 77 5.47 8.34 -16.41
N MET A 78 4.72 7.23 -16.42
CA MET A 78 5.30 5.88 -16.34
C MET A 78 6.30 5.63 -17.49
N LEU A 79 5.90 5.94 -18.71
CA LEU A 79 6.78 5.78 -19.88
C LEU A 79 8.02 6.69 -19.84
N GLN A 80 7.83 7.93 -19.39
CA GLN A 80 8.89 8.92 -19.33
C GLN A 80 9.92 8.58 -18.26
N MET A 81 9.50 8.05 -17.11
CA MET A 81 10.40 7.57 -16.06
C MET A 81 11.29 6.43 -16.54
N GLY A 82 10.81 5.58 -17.46
CA GLY A 82 11.64 4.52 -18.05
C GLY A 82 12.75 5.02 -18.98
N VAL A 83 12.67 6.28 -19.45
CA VAL A 83 13.71 6.91 -20.28
C VAL A 83 14.55 7.89 -19.46
N ASN A 84 13.89 8.72 -18.65
CA ASN A 84 14.51 9.77 -17.85
C ASN A 84 13.59 10.21 -16.69
N VAL A 85 13.88 9.75 -15.47
CA VAL A 85 13.13 10.08 -14.25
C VAL A 85 13.14 11.57 -13.98
N LYS A 86 14.27 12.27 -14.15
CA LYS A 86 14.36 13.72 -13.94
C LYS A 86 13.38 14.50 -14.82
N LYS A 87 13.21 14.12 -16.08
CA LYS A 87 12.25 14.77 -16.97
C LYS A 87 10.81 14.50 -16.54
N ALA A 88 10.52 13.30 -16.04
CA ALA A 88 9.19 12.94 -15.52
C ALA A 88 8.88 13.65 -14.18
N LEU A 89 9.91 13.82 -13.34
CA LEU A 89 9.83 14.29 -11.96
C LEU A 89 10.80 15.48 -11.74
N PRO A 90 10.61 16.64 -12.38
CA PRO A 90 11.62 17.72 -12.37
C PRO A 90 11.78 18.45 -11.02
N LEU A 91 10.69 18.53 -10.25
CA LEU A 91 10.60 19.21 -8.95
C LEU A 91 9.93 18.26 -7.98
N ASP A 92 10.31 18.24 -6.72
CA ASP A 92 9.55 17.52 -5.69
C ASP A 92 8.28 18.27 -5.27
N TYR A 93 7.53 17.72 -4.32
CA TYR A 93 6.32 18.32 -3.77
C TYR A 93 6.58 19.72 -3.18
N TYR A 94 7.75 19.94 -2.59
CA TYR A 94 8.15 21.19 -1.94
C TYR A 94 8.85 22.17 -2.91
N GLN A 95 8.75 21.94 -4.23
CA GLN A 95 9.39 22.75 -5.27
C GLN A 95 10.93 22.68 -5.24
N THR A 96 11.49 21.63 -4.64
CA THR A 96 12.93 21.36 -4.63
C THR A 96 13.35 20.75 -5.97
N PRO A 97 14.34 21.32 -6.68
CA PRO A 97 14.82 20.75 -7.94
C PRO A 97 15.36 19.33 -7.79
N TYR A 98 15.05 18.46 -8.74
CA TYR A 98 15.52 17.07 -8.77
C TYR A 98 17.02 16.91 -8.50
N ASP A 99 17.84 17.75 -9.14
CA ASP A 99 19.31 17.69 -9.04
C ASP A 99 19.84 18.06 -7.65
N SER A 100 19.03 18.78 -6.86
CA SER A 100 19.42 19.20 -5.51
C SER A 100 19.14 18.15 -4.45
N LEU A 101 18.40 17.08 -4.78
CA LEU A 101 18.05 15.98 -3.88
C LEU A 101 19.18 14.93 -3.86
N PRO A 102 19.95 14.77 -2.77
CA PRO A 102 21.09 13.86 -2.73
C PRO A 102 20.79 12.41 -3.15
N MET A 103 19.61 11.88 -2.81
CA MET A 103 19.25 10.50 -3.17
C MET A 103 18.90 10.28 -4.64
N MET A 104 18.56 11.34 -5.37
CA MET A 104 18.12 11.26 -6.76
C MET A 104 19.28 11.37 -7.77
N LYS A 105 20.48 11.73 -7.31
CA LYS A 105 21.67 11.95 -8.17
C LYS A 105 22.02 10.77 -9.07
N ASN A 106 21.80 9.55 -8.60
CA ASN A 106 22.13 8.33 -9.32
C ASN A 106 20.90 7.58 -9.83
N ILE A 107 19.74 8.25 -9.90
CA ILE A 107 18.51 7.64 -10.42
C ILE A 107 18.25 8.29 -11.79
N HIS A 108 18.40 7.52 -12.86
CA HIS A 108 18.25 8.01 -14.23
C HIS A 108 16.97 7.49 -14.87
N ASN A 109 16.67 6.21 -14.69
CA ASN A 109 15.53 5.52 -15.27
C ASN A 109 15.05 4.41 -14.29
N TYR A 110 14.26 3.45 -14.79
CA TYR A 110 13.80 2.32 -13.99
C TYR A 110 14.89 1.30 -13.60
N ASP A 111 16.03 1.25 -14.30
CA ASP A 111 17.13 0.33 -13.97
C ASP A 111 17.73 0.64 -12.59
N ASP A 112 17.67 1.91 -12.17
CA ASP A 112 18.11 2.38 -10.86
C ASP A 112 17.03 2.23 -9.76
N ILE A 113 15.83 1.74 -10.12
CA ILE A 113 14.69 1.57 -9.21
C ILE A 113 14.41 0.08 -9.00
N ALA A 114 14.74 -0.43 -7.81
CA ALA A 114 14.60 -1.85 -7.50
C ALA A 114 13.17 -2.43 -7.68
N MET A 115 12.14 -1.64 -7.39
CA MET A 115 10.73 -1.99 -7.62
C MET A 115 9.82 -0.76 -7.52
N VAL A 116 8.64 -0.88 -8.10
CA VAL A 116 7.50 0.03 -7.91
C VAL A 116 6.41 -0.69 -7.13
N LEU A 117 5.91 -0.07 -6.07
CA LEU A 117 4.67 -0.46 -5.42
C LEU A 117 3.58 0.54 -5.80
N SER A 118 2.52 0.08 -6.47
CA SER A 118 1.34 0.90 -6.74
C SER A 118 0.25 0.56 -5.73
N LEU A 119 -0.16 1.54 -4.94
CA LEU A 119 -1.29 1.47 -4.03
C LEU A 119 -2.48 2.15 -4.69
N ALA A 120 -3.58 1.44 -4.93
CA ALA A 120 -4.70 2.02 -5.67
C ALA A 120 -6.05 1.38 -5.33
N GLY A 121 -7.11 2.20 -5.37
CA GLY A 121 -8.50 1.74 -5.44
C GLY A 121 -8.99 1.50 -6.88
N SER A 122 -8.08 1.46 -7.86
CA SER A 122 -8.37 1.42 -9.29
C SER A 122 -7.29 0.64 -10.04
N THR A 123 -7.32 0.64 -11.38
CA THR A 123 -6.45 -0.16 -12.26
C THR A 123 -5.02 0.39 -12.44
N TYR A 124 -4.60 1.39 -11.66
CA TYR A 124 -3.21 1.91 -11.72
C TYR A 124 -2.12 0.84 -11.58
N PRO A 125 -2.23 -0.18 -10.70
CA PRO A 125 -1.22 -1.23 -10.61
C PRO A 125 -1.06 -2.02 -11.91
N VAL A 126 -2.15 -2.29 -12.62
CA VAL A 126 -2.12 -2.93 -13.94
C VAL A 126 -1.46 -2.00 -14.97
N SER A 127 -1.69 -0.69 -14.88
CA SER A 127 -1.01 0.29 -15.73
C SER A 127 0.50 0.33 -15.46
N TRP A 128 0.93 0.33 -14.20
CA TRP A 128 2.34 0.22 -13.81
C TRP A 128 2.96 -1.10 -14.31
N MET A 129 2.24 -2.21 -14.19
CA MET A 129 2.65 -3.51 -14.74
C MET A 129 2.89 -3.44 -16.25
N ILE A 130 1.99 -2.83 -17.02
CA ILE A 130 2.12 -2.76 -18.47
C ILE A 130 3.22 -1.78 -18.89
N PHE A 131 3.16 -0.54 -18.41
CA PHE A 131 3.96 0.56 -18.93
C PHE A 131 5.34 0.69 -18.28
N ALA A 132 5.52 0.22 -17.06
CA ALA A 132 6.81 0.16 -16.38
C ALA A 132 7.37 -1.27 -16.38
N GLY A 133 6.58 -2.23 -15.90
CA GLY A 133 7.01 -3.63 -15.76
C GLY A 133 7.32 -4.32 -17.07
N THR A 134 6.32 -4.52 -17.94
CA THR A 134 6.47 -5.23 -19.21
C THR A 134 7.42 -4.50 -20.16
N LYS A 135 7.39 -3.16 -20.18
CA LYS A 135 8.19 -2.36 -21.12
C LYS A 135 9.65 -2.18 -20.71
N PHE A 136 9.92 -1.98 -19.42
CA PHE A 136 11.26 -1.63 -18.92
C PHE A 136 11.83 -2.65 -17.90
N GLY A 137 11.07 -3.68 -17.53
CA GLY A 137 11.55 -4.78 -16.69
C GLY A 137 11.58 -4.48 -15.18
N VAL A 138 11.11 -3.32 -14.72
CA VAL A 138 11.05 -3.02 -13.29
C VAL A 138 10.01 -3.90 -12.59
N LYS A 139 10.37 -4.39 -11.40
CA LYS A 139 9.47 -5.24 -10.61
C LYS A 139 8.30 -4.44 -10.07
N ILE A 140 7.09 -4.96 -10.22
CA ILE A 140 5.86 -4.28 -9.78
C ILE A 140 5.19 -5.08 -8.66
N GLY A 141 4.95 -4.40 -7.53
CA GLY A 141 4.05 -4.86 -6.49
C GLY A 141 2.73 -4.08 -6.53
N ALA A 142 1.64 -4.71 -6.12
CA ALA A 142 0.32 -4.10 -6.08
C ALA A 142 -0.23 -4.06 -4.65
N GLY A 143 -0.73 -2.92 -4.19
CA GLY A 143 -1.64 -2.84 -3.04
C GLY A 143 -2.99 -2.33 -3.51
N GLN A 144 -4.04 -3.11 -3.30
CA GLN A 144 -5.37 -2.75 -3.79
C GLN A 144 -6.45 -3.08 -2.76
N THR A 145 -7.61 -2.44 -2.91
CA THR A 145 -8.80 -2.76 -2.12
C THR A 145 -9.17 -4.24 -2.24
N ALA A 146 -9.87 -4.77 -1.24
CA ALA A 146 -10.27 -6.17 -1.21
C ALA A 146 -11.09 -6.59 -2.44
N VAL A 147 -11.88 -5.67 -3.00
CA VAL A 147 -12.72 -5.90 -4.17
C VAL A 147 -11.94 -5.94 -5.49
N MET A 148 -10.82 -5.21 -5.58
CA MET A 148 -9.98 -5.19 -6.78
C MET A 148 -8.89 -6.26 -6.73
N ALA A 149 -8.55 -6.75 -5.54
CA ALA A 149 -7.46 -7.69 -5.37
C ALA A 149 -7.56 -8.97 -6.22
N PRO A 150 -8.73 -9.62 -6.38
CA PRO A 150 -8.87 -10.84 -7.19
C PRO A 150 -8.50 -10.66 -8.65
N ASP A 151 -8.67 -9.46 -9.22
CA ASP A 151 -8.38 -9.17 -10.62
C ASP A 151 -6.88 -9.33 -10.95
N ASN A 152 -6.01 -9.28 -9.94
CA ASN A 152 -4.57 -9.43 -10.10
C ASN A 152 -4.07 -10.87 -10.06
N TYR A 153 -4.91 -11.85 -9.68
CA TYR A 153 -4.46 -13.24 -9.53
C TYR A 153 -3.84 -13.84 -10.79
N PRO A 154 -4.37 -13.60 -12.01
CA PRO A 154 -3.72 -14.07 -13.23
C PRO A 154 -2.30 -13.50 -13.39
N PHE A 155 -2.11 -12.22 -13.08
CA PHE A 155 -0.82 -11.53 -13.21
C PHE A 155 0.20 -11.94 -12.14
N LEU A 156 -0.27 -12.37 -10.95
CA LEU A 156 0.58 -13.00 -9.95
C LEU A 156 1.06 -14.38 -10.39
N GLN A 157 0.18 -15.18 -10.99
CA GLN A 157 0.52 -16.52 -11.50
C GLN A 157 1.57 -16.46 -12.61
N THR A 158 1.47 -15.47 -13.50
CA THR A 158 2.45 -15.21 -14.56
C THR A 158 3.68 -14.43 -14.08
N LYS A 159 3.76 -14.08 -12.78
CA LYS A 159 4.83 -13.28 -12.15
C LYS A 159 5.03 -11.90 -12.76
N GLN A 160 4.01 -11.35 -13.42
CA GLN A 160 4.01 -9.96 -13.88
C GLN A 160 3.88 -8.98 -12.70
N PHE A 161 3.16 -9.39 -11.64
CA PHE A 161 3.32 -8.83 -10.30
C PHE A 161 4.24 -9.73 -9.46
N ILE A 162 5.15 -9.11 -8.71
CA ILE A 162 6.05 -9.84 -7.79
C ILE A 162 5.44 -10.08 -6.40
N GLY A 163 4.29 -9.48 -6.13
CA GLY A 163 3.58 -9.60 -4.86
C GLY A 163 2.38 -8.67 -4.80
N GLN A 164 1.46 -8.95 -3.88
CA GLN A 164 0.23 -8.19 -3.72
C GLN A 164 -0.18 -8.06 -2.25
N LEU A 165 -0.73 -6.90 -1.90
CA LEU A 165 -1.47 -6.64 -0.66
C LEU A 165 -2.94 -6.41 -1.01
N GLY A 166 -3.83 -7.30 -0.57
CA GLY A 166 -5.26 -7.25 -0.89
C GLY A 166 -6.10 -6.83 0.31
N GLY A 167 -6.66 -5.63 0.24
CA GLY A 167 -7.48 -4.99 1.27
C GLY A 167 -6.83 -4.92 2.66
N MET A 168 -7.62 -4.51 3.64
CA MET A 168 -7.14 -4.39 5.02
C MET A 168 -6.48 -5.68 5.55
N LYS A 169 -6.97 -6.85 5.12
CA LYS A 169 -6.39 -8.16 5.46
C LYS A 169 -4.94 -8.29 4.99
N GLY A 170 -4.64 -7.96 3.72
CA GLY A 170 -3.28 -8.03 3.19
C GLY A 170 -2.33 -7.08 3.94
N GLY A 171 -2.80 -5.89 4.30
CA GLY A 171 -2.07 -4.98 5.17
C GLY A 171 -1.76 -5.59 6.55
N ALA A 172 -2.74 -6.22 7.19
CA ALA A 172 -2.60 -6.83 8.51
C ALA A 172 -1.63 -8.02 8.52
N GLU A 173 -1.69 -8.87 7.49
CA GLU A 173 -0.78 -10.00 7.33
C GLU A 173 0.65 -9.49 7.10
N TYR A 174 0.82 -8.42 6.33
CA TYR A 174 2.13 -7.81 6.14
C TYR A 174 2.67 -7.15 7.40
N GLU A 175 1.84 -6.43 8.16
CA GLU A 175 2.19 -5.89 9.48
C GLU A 175 2.67 -7.01 10.43
N GLN A 176 1.99 -8.15 10.44
CA GLN A 176 2.41 -9.29 11.25
C GLN A 176 3.75 -9.86 10.77
N MET A 177 3.94 -10.05 9.47
CA MET A 177 5.20 -10.55 8.91
C MET A 177 6.39 -9.67 9.25
N ILE A 178 6.25 -8.33 9.21
CA ILE A 178 7.35 -7.42 9.54
C ILE A 178 7.64 -7.38 11.05
N VAL A 179 6.64 -7.64 11.90
CA VAL A 179 6.81 -7.80 13.35
C VAL A 179 7.53 -9.10 13.66
N ASP A 180 7.08 -10.20 13.08
CA ASP A 180 7.69 -11.53 13.26
C ASP A 180 9.14 -11.55 12.78
N ALA A 181 9.45 -10.80 11.72
CA ALA A 181 10.81 -10.63 11.21
C ALA A 181 11.66 -9.62 12.01
N GLY A 182 11.12 -8.98 13.05
CA GLY A 182 11.85 -8.06 13.93
C GLY A 182 12.08 -6.66 13.36
N TYR A 183 11.41 -6.28 12.28
CA TYR A 183 11.51 -4.93 11.70
C TYR A 183 10.60 -3.90 12.39
N TYR A 184 9.62 -4.36 13.17
CA TYR A 184 8.72 -3.48 13.90
C TYR A 184 8.26 -4.10 15.22
N HIS A 185 7.99 -3.26 16.22
CA HIS A 185 7.80 -3.72 17.60
C HIS A 185 6.38 -4.21 17.91
N LYS A 186 5.38 -3.83 17.11
CA LYS A 186 3.98 -4.23 17.35
C LYS A 186 3.11 -4.16 16.08
N PRO A 187 2.14 -5.06 15.90
CA PRO A 187 1.14 -4.92 14.84
C PRO A 187 0.38 -3.59 14.99
N ASP A 188 -0.02 -2.96 13.88
CA ASP A 188 -0.58 -1.61 13.90
C ASP A 188 -2.05 -1.57 13.49
N VAL A 189 -2.44 -0.65 12.61
CA VAL A 189 -3.85 -0.29 12.38
C VAL A 189 -4.59 -1.44 11.71
N ALA A 190 -3.98 -2.08 10.70
CA ALA A 190 -4.63 -3.16 9.98
C ALA A 190 -4.83 -4.39 10.87
N SER A 191 -3.81 -4.81 11.61
CA SER A 191 -3.92 -5.97 12.50
C SER A 191 -4.93 -5.75 13.64
N LYS A 192 -5.00 -4.53 14.21
CA LYS A 192 -6.00 -4.19 15.23
C LYS A 192 -7.42 -4.21 14.68
N ALA A 193 -7.63 -3.63 13.50
CA ALA A 193 -8.94 -3.60 12.85
C ALA A 193 -9.42 -5.01 12.50
N MET A 194 -8.53 -5.88 11.99
CA MET A 194 -8.82 -7.29 11.76
C MET A 194 -9.19 -8.04 13.05
N GLY A 195 -8.49 -7.75 14.16
CA GLY A 195 -8.86 -8.28 15.48
C GLY A 195 -10.29 -7.88 15.88
N ALA A 196 -10.65 -6.60 15.76
CA ALA A 196 -12.00 -6.12 16.08
C ALA A 196 -13.09 -6.79 15.20
N ILE A 197 -12.82 -6.99 13.92
CA ILE A 197 -13.71 -7.72 13.00
C ILE A 197 -13.89 -9.17 13.49
N ALA A 198 -12.80 -9.86 13.83
CA ALA A 198 -12.85 -11.25 14.28
C ALA A 198 -13.67 -11.41 15.58
N TYR A 199 -13.45 -10.54 16.58
CA TYR A 199 -14.23 -10.56 17.83
C TYR A 199 -15.71 -10.25 17.58
N SER A 200 -16.02 -9.32 16.68
CA SER A 200 -17.41 -9.00 16.33
C SER A 200 -18.13 -10.19 15.70
N HIS A 201 -17.45 -10.91 14.79
CA HIS A 201 -18.00 -12.13 14.20
C HIS A 201 -18.20 -13.24 15.24
N LEU A 202 -17.25 -13.42 16.16
CA LEU A 202 -17.37 -14.39 17.24
C LEU A 202 -18.57 -14.07 18.15
N LEU A 203 -18.77 -12.79 18.48
CA LEU A 203 -19.92 -12.34 19.25
C LEU A 203 -21.24 -12.64 18.53
N ILE A 204 -21.34 -12.35 17.22
CA ILE A 204 -22.55 -12.65 16.44
C ILE A 204 -22.83 -14.17 16.45
N ILE A 205 -21.81 -15.00 16.26
CA ILE A 205 -21.94 -16.46 16.31
C ILE A 205 -22.44 -16.90 17.71
N LEU A 206 -21.88 -16.35 18.79
CA LEU A 206 -22.31 -16.65 20.15
C LEU A 206 -23.78 -16.27 20.38
N LEU A 207 -24.20 -15.09 19.92
CA LEU A 207 -25.59 -14.63 20.02
C LEU A 207 -26.55 -15.52 19.23
N ILE A 208 -26.17 -15.99 18.04
CA ILE A 208 -26.95 -16.94 17.25
C ILE A 208 -27.10 -18.27 18.00
N ILE A 209 -26.02 -18.79 18.60
CA ILE A 209 -26.06 -20.03 19.38
C ILE A 209 -26.98 -19.87 20.60
N LEU A 210 -26.84 -18.79 21.36
CA LEU A 210 -27.69 -18.51 22.52
C LEU A 210 -29.16 -18.34 22.13
N GLY A 211 -29.43 -17.65 21.03
CA GLY A 211 -30.78 -17.50 20.48
C GLY A 211 -31.40 -18.85 20.10
N ASN A 212 -30.64 -19.72 19.45
CA ASN A 212 -31.08 -21.07 19.11
C ASN A 212 -31.37 -21.92 20.36
N ILE A 213 -30.49 -21.89 21.36
CA ILE A 213 -30.72 -22.57 22.64
C ILE A 213 -32.01 -22.07 23.29
N GLY A 214 -32.19 -20.75 23.36
CA GLY A 214 -33.41 -20.13 23.90
C GLY A 214 -34.68 -20.57 23.16
N TYR A 215 -34.64 -20.61 21.81
CA TYR A 215 -35.73 -21.10 20.98
C TYR A 215 -36.10 -22.56 21.29
N PHE A 216 -35.11 -23.45 21.39
CA PHE A 216 -35.35 -24.86 21.70
C PHE A 216 -35.90 -25.07 23.11
N ILE A 217 -35.43 -24.31 24.10
CA ILE A 217 -35.97 -24.35 25.47
C ILE A 217 -37.41 -23.86 25.48
N SER A 218 -37.72 -22.74 24.83
CA SER A 218 -39.08 -22.19 24.76
C SER A 218 -40.05 -23.16 24.08
N LYS A 219 -39.64 -23.76 22.97
CA LYS A 219 -40.44 -24.76 22.24
C LYS A 219 -40.74 -26.01 23.09
N LYS A 220 -39.77 -26.45 23.90
CA LYS A 220 -39.93 -27.61 24.79
C LYS A 220 -40.82 -27.31 25.99
N ILE A 221 -40.89 -26.05 26.43
CA ILE A 221 -41.82 -25.58 27.47
C ILE A 221 -43.24 -25.48 26.91
N GLU A 222 -43.41 -24.95 25.70
CA GLU A 222 -44.73 -24.89 25.03
C GLU A 222 -45.32 -26.27 24.75
N GLN A 223 -44.52 -27.25 24.30
CA GLN A 223 -45.00 -28.62 24.07
C GLN A 223 -45.37 -29.39 25.35
N LYS A 224 -45.00 -28.87 26.53
CA LYS A 224 -45.35 -29.45 27.84
C LYS A 224 -46.60 -28.82 28.46
N LYS A 225 -47.12 -27.73 27.90
CA LYS A 225 -48.43 -27.16 28.25
C LYS A 225 -49.53 -27.79 27.39
#